data_AF-H9XW28-F1
#
_entry.id   AF-H9XW28-F1
#
_cell.length_a   1.000
_cell.length_b   1.000
_cell.length_c   1.000
_cell.angle_alpha   90.00
_cell.angle_beta   90.00
_cell.angle_gamma   90.00
#
_symmetry.space_group_name_H-M   'P 1'
#
loop_
_entity.id
_entity.type
_entity.pdbx_description
1 polymer ?
#
loop_
_entity_poly.entity_id
_entity_poly.type
_entity_poly.pdbx_seq_one_letter_code
_entity_poly.pdbx_strand_id
1 'polypeptide(L)'
;MALRSLVARKSLGLGFQSKAKILAVGSTAYSRGFQTFSLPDLPYDYGALEPAISGEIMQLHHQKHHQTYVTNYNKALEQLHDAIAKGDAAAVVKLQSAIKFNGGG
;
A
#
# COMPACT_ATOMS: atom_id res chain seq x y z
N MET A 1 -51.39 14.32 -33.65
CA MET A 1 -52.19 15.08 -32.67
C MET A 1 -53.35 14.21 -32.21
N ALA A 2 -53.27 13.64 -31.01
CA ALA A 2 -54.41 13.10 -30.27
C ALA A 2 -54.02 13.09 -28.79
N LEU A 3 -54.93 13.55 -27.95
CA LEU A 3 -54.66 14.11 -26.64
C LEU A 3 -54.28 13.09 -25.56
N ARG A 4 -53.50 13.62 -24.62
CA ARG A 4 -53.21 13.15 -23.26
C ARG A 4 -54.44 12.62 -22.53
N SER A 5 -54.29 11.46 -21.87
CA SER A 5 -55.10 11.09 -20.72
C SER A 5 -54.17 10.62 -19.60
N LEU A 6 -54.13 11.43 -18.54
CA LEU A 6 -53.48 11.17 -17.26
C LEU A 6 -54.48 10.43 -16.38
N VAL A 7 -54.16 9.20 -15.99
CA VAL A 7 -54.84 8.54 -14.86
C VAL A 7 -53.78 8.17 -13.83
N ALA A 8 -53.76 8.96 -12.76
CA ALA A 8 -53.02 8.68 -11.55
C ALA A 8 -53.65 7.47 -10.84
N ARG A 9 -52.86 6.42 -10.58
CA ARG A 9 -53.20 5.40 -9.59
C ARG A 9 -52.13 5.41 -8.50
N LYS A 10 -52.48 6.10 -7.41
CA LYS A 10 -51.81 6.05 -6.12
C LYS A 10 -52.15 4.70 -5.47
N SER A 11 -51.27 3.72 -5.56
CA SER A 11 -51.32 2.53 -4.72
C SER A 11 -50.45 2.76 -3.48
N LEU A 12 -51.10 2.85 -2.32
CA LEU A 12 -50.45 2.70 -1.03
C LEU A 12 -49.90 1.27 -0.93
N GLY A 13 -48.57 1.13 -0.98
CA GLY A 13 -47.86 -0.08 -0.57
C GLY A 13 -47.33 0.12 0.85
N LEU A 14 -47.87 -0.64 1.79
CA LEU A 14 -47.47 -0.73 3.20
C LEU A 14 -45.96 -0.98 3.36
N GLY A 15 -45.39 -0.35 4.39
CA GLY A 15 -43.97 -0.36 4.68
C GLY A 15 -43.40 -1.74 5.02
N PHE A 16 -42.20 -1.97 4.52
CA PHE A 16 -41.25 -2.92 5.08
C PHE A 16 -39.97 -2.13 5.43
N GLN A 17 -39.99 -1.41 6.55
CA GLN A 17 -38.77 -0.91 7.17
C GLN A 17 -38.08 -2.07 7.89
N SER A 18 -37.26 -2.81 7.15
CA SER A 18 -36.20 -3.63 7.72
C SER A 18 -35.18 -2.69 8.37
N LYS A 19 -35.41 -2.33 9.63
CA LYS A 19 -34.34 -1.82 10.51
C LYS A 19 -33.42 -3.00 10.84
N ALA A 20 -32.63 -3.42 9.87
CA ALA A 20 -31.41 -4.15 10.13
C ALA A 20 -30.46 -3.16 10.80
N LYS A 21 -30.50 -3.14 12.13
CA LYS A 21 -29.49 -2.49 12.97
C LYS A 21 -28.21 -3.28 12.73
N ILE A 22 -27.46 -2.90 11.71
CA ILE A 22 -26.09 -3.38 11.51
C ILE A 22 -25.38 -3.03 12.82
N LEU A 23 -25.10 -4.05 13.62
CA LEU A 23 -24.19 -3.95 14.73
C LEU A 23 -22.86 -3.49 14.11
N ALA A 24 -22.55 -2.21 14.24
CA ALA A 24 -21.22 -1.71 13.98
C ALA A 24 -20.32 -2.35 15.04
N VAL A 25 -19.90 -3.58 14.79
CA VAL A 25 -18.69 -4.14 15.37
C VAL A 25 -17.62 -3.14 14.96
N GLY A 26 -17.13 -2.39 15.94
CA GLY A 26 -16.12 -1.37 15.74
C GLY A 26 -14.91 -2.01 15.10
N SER A 27 -14.83 -1.92 13.76
CA SER A 27 -13.57 -2.02 13.05
C SER A 27 -12.76 -0.84 13.55
N THR A 28 -11.94 -1.09 14.57
CA THR A 28 -10.74 -0.29 14.79
C THR A 28 -9.89 -0.48 13.54
N ALA A 29 -10.20 0.30 12.50
CA ALA A 29 -9.35 0.47 11.35
C ALA A 29 -8.09 1.11 11.90
N TYR A 30 -7.12 0.27 12.26
CA TYR A 30 -5.78 0.73 12.57
C TYR A 30 -5.25 1.31 11.26
N SER A 31 -5.34 2.64 11.14
CA SER A 31 -4.66 3.38 10.08
C SER A 31 -3.17 3.11 10.29
N ARG A 32 -2.63 2.10 9.61
CA ARG A 32 -1.18 1.98 9.48
C ARG A 32 -0.75 3.16 8.64
N GLY A 33 -0.18 4.17 9.30
CA GLY A 33 0.45 5.29 8.62
C GLY A 33 1.49 4.79 7.62
N PHE A 34 1.63 5.51 6.53
CA PHE A 34 2.71 5.30 5.56
C PHE A 34 4.07 5.46 6.25
N GLN A 35 4.97 4.49 6.09
CA GLN A 35 6.30 4.50 6.68
C GLN A 35 7.37 4.37 5.58
N THR A 36 8.47 5.09 5.77
CA THR A 36 9.67 5.01 4.93
C THR A 36 10.84 4.41 5.72
N PHE A 37 11.82 3.90 4.98
CA PHE A 37 13.00 3.21 5.50
C PHE A 37 14.26 3.98 5.13
N SER A 38 15.29 3.87 5.96
CA SER A 38 16.61 4.49 5.74
C SER A 38 17.69 3.42 5.65
N LEU A 39 18.79 3.75 4.97
CA LEU A 39 19.99 2.92 4.95
C LEU A 39 20.58 2.91 6.38
N PRO A 40 20.76 1.75 7.03
CA PRO A 40 21.34 1.68 8.36
C PRO A 40 22.85 1.87 8.30
N ASP A 41 23.42 2.64 9.21
CA ASP A 41 24.88 2.77 9.31
C ASP A 41 25.51 1.45 9.76
N LEU A 42 26.73 1.18 9.27
CA LEU A 42 27.52 0.04 9.71
C LEU A 42 28.12 0.32 11.10
N PRO A 43 28.14 -0.67 12.01
CA PRO A 43 28.73 -0.49 13.34
C PRO A 43 30.27 -0.58 13.33
N TYR A 44 30.88 -0.64 12.15
CA TYR A 44 32.32 -0.76 11.92
C TYR A 44 32.72 -0.04 10.63
N ASP A 45 34.01 0.27 10.50
CA ASP A 45 34.57 0.85 9.28
C ASP A 45 34.61 -0.16 8.13
N TYR A 46 34.58 0.31 6.88
CA TYR A 46 34.48 -0.56 5.70
C TYR A 46 35.62 -1.59 5.61
N GLY A 47 36.84 -1.24 6.02
CA GLY A 47 37.99 -2.13 6.01
C GLY A 47 38.10 -3.09 7.21
N ALA A 48 37.18 -3.04 8.17
CA ALA A 48 37.29 -3.80 9.43
C ALA A 48 37.28 -5.34 9.25
N LEU A 49 36.85 -5.82 8.08
CA LEU A 49 36.73 -7.25 7.77
C LEU A 49 37.88 -7.77 6.88
N GLU A 50 38.89 -6.95 6.60
CA GLU A 50 40.04 -7.38 5.82
C GLU A 50 40.95 -8.35 6.60
N PRO A 51 41.58 -9.32 5.90
CA PRO A 51 41.58 -9.54 4.45
C PRO A 51 40.42 -10.41 3.94
N ALA A 52 39.51 -10.85 4.82
CA ALA A 52 38.45 -11.77 4.46
C ALA A 52 37.41 -11.15 3.51
N ILE A 53 37.10 -9.86 3.71
CA ILE A 53 36.24 -9.08 2.82
C ILE A 53 36.91 -7.72 2.56
N SER A 54 37.09 -7.37 1.29
CA SER A 54 37.66 -6.08 0.89
C SER A 54 36.78 -4.91 1.33
N GLY A 55 37.42 -3.85 1.85
CA GLY A 55 36.72 -2.63 2.23
C GLY A 55 36.02 -1.93 1.05
N GLU A 56 36.59 -2.01 -0.16
CA GLU A 56 35.98 -1.46 -1.37
C GLU A 56 34.64 -2.15 -1.69
N ILE A 57 34.60 -3.48 -1.57
CA ILE A 57 33.37 -4.27 -1.76
C ILE A 57 32.35 -3.87 -0.70
N MET A 58 32.74 -3.74 0.57
CA MET A 58 31.83 -3.32 1.64
C MET A 58 31.24 -1.93 1.37
N GLN A 59 32.06 -0.99 0.90
CA GLN A 59 31.60 0.35 0.56
C GLN A 59 30.62 0.36 -0.61
N LEU A 60 30.94 -0.34 -1.70
CA LEU A 60 30.06 -0.46 -2.86
C LEU A 60 28.75 -1.19 -2.52
N HIS A 61 28.85 -2.27 -1.76
CA HIS A 61 27.68 -3.04 -1.32
C HIS A 61 26.74 -2.18 -0.47
N HIS A 62 27.26 -1.47 0.52
CA HIS A 62 26.46 -0.62 1.40
C HIS A 62 25.91 0.63 0.66
N GLN A 63 26.79 1.45 0.10
CA GLN A 63 26.41 2.78 -0.42
C GLN A 63 25.73 2.74 -1.79
N LYS A 64 25.88 1.65 -2.56
CA LYS A 64 25.25 1.51 -3.88
C LYS A 64 24.15 0.47 -3.88
N HIS A 65 24.47 -0.78 -3.57
CA HIS A 65 23.49 -1.87 -3.68
C HIS A 65 22.38 -1.77 -2.63
N HIS A 66 22.72 -1.74 -1.34
CA HIS A 66 21.72 -1.62 -0.27
C HIS A 66 20.96 -0.29 -0.33
N GLN A 67 21.65 0.82 -0.62
CA GLN A 67 20.99 2.11 -0.83
C GLN A 67 19.95 2.06 -1.97
N THR A 68 20.23 1.31 -3.04
CA THR A 68 19.28 1.16 -4.15
C THR A 68 18.04 0.39 -3.73
N TYR A 69 18.18 -0.68 -2.94
CA TYR A 69 17.04 -1.42 -2.40
C TYR A 69 16.16 -0.54 -1.52
N VAL A 70 16.74 0.19 -0.57
CA VAL A 70 16.00 1.11 0.31
C VAL A 70 15.22 2.16 -0.50
N THR A 71 15.87 2.79 -1.49
CA THR A 71 15.23 3.80 -2.34
C THR A 71 14.05 3.23 -3.12
N ASN A 72 14.24 2.07 -3.76
CA ASN A 72 13.21 1.44 -4.57
C ASN A 72 12.07 0.86 -3.73
N TYR A 73 12.39 0.36 -2.54
CA TYR A 73 11.40 -0.14 -1.60
C TYR A 73 10.46 0.98 -1.13
N ASN A 74 11.02 2.13 -0.72
CA ASN A 74 10.23 3.30 -0.34
C ASN A 74 9.31 3.78 -1.48
N LYS A 75 9.83 3.81 -2.71
CA LYS A 75 9.03 4.16 -3.90
C LYS A 75 7.88 3.17 -4.12
N ALA A 76 8.13 1.87 -3.96
CA ALA A 76 7.09 0.86 -4.11
C ALA A 76 6.01 0.97 -3.01
N LEU A 77 6.40 1.32 -1.78
CA LEU A 77 5.47 1.56 -0.68
C LEU A 77 4.61 2.81 -0.91
N GLU A 78 5.19 3.88 -1.46
CA GLU A 78 4.46 5.10 -1.81
C GLU A 78 3.39 4.78 -2.86
N GLN A 79 3.78 4.05 -3.91
CA GLN A 79 2.86 3.59 -4.95
C GLN A 79 1.78 2.65 -4.38
N LEU A 80 2.12 1.81 -3.41
CA LEU A 80 1.17 0.92 -2.76
C LEU A 80 0.14 1.72 -1.95
N HIS A 81 0.60 2.71 -1.18
CA HIS A 81 -0.28 3.58 -0.41
C HIS A 81 -1.30 4.28 -1.32
N ASP A 82 -0.83 4.83 -2.44
CA ASP A 82 -1.69 5.44 -3.45
C ASP A 82 -2.68 4.47 -4.09
N ALA A 83 -2.23 3.26 -4.43
CA ALA A 83 -3.09 2.23 -5.03
C ALA A 83 -4.20 1.79 -4.06
N ILE A 84 -3.87 1.63 -2.77
CA ILE A 84 -4.84 1.31 -1.72
C ILE A 84 -5.85 2.46 -1.57
N ALA A 85 -5.38 3.72 -1.51
CA ALA A 85 -6.25 4.89 -1.39
C ALA A 85 -7.23 5.03 -2.56
N LYS A 86 -6.82 4.59 -3.77
CA LYS A 86 -7.65 4.60 -4.98
C LYS A 86 -8.52 3.35 -5.14
N GLY A 87 -8.34 2.32 -4.31
CA GLY A 87 -9.00 1.02 -4.46
C GLY A 87 -8.54 0.23 -5.70
N ASP A 88 -7.34 0.51 -6.23
CA ASP A 88 -6.78 -0.16 -7.42
C ASP A 88 -6.11 -1.49 -7.04
N ALA A 89 -6.92 -2.54 -6.95
CA ALA A 89 -6.43 -3.88 -6.63
C ALA A 89 -5.43 -4.43 -7.66
N ALA A 90 -5.54 -4.03 -8.93
CA ALA A 90 -4.63 -4.50 -9.98
C ALA A 90 -3.23 -3.89 -9.79
N ALA A 91 -3.14 -2.60 -9.45
CA ALA A 91 -1.88 -1.97 -9.09
C ALA A 91 -1.26 -2.58 -7.83
N VAL A 92 -2.07 -2.85 -6.80
CA VAL A 92 -1.60 -3.52 -5.55
C VAL A 92 -0.93 -4.86 -5.87
N VAL A 93 -1.55 -5.71 -6.70
CA VAL A 93 -0.97 -7.01 -7.08
C VAL A 93 0.31 -6.84 -7.89
N LYS A 94 0.36 -5.89 -8.83
CA LYS A 94 1.56 -5.63 -9.64
C LYS A 94 2.76 -5.19 -8.79
N LEU A 95 2.51 -4.41 -7.72
CA LEU A 95 3.56 -3.90 -6.84
C LEU A 95 4.19 -4.99 -5.94
N GLN A 96 3.51 -6.12 -5.73
CA GLN A 96 3.96 -7.20 -4.85
C GLN A 96 5.41 -7.63 -5.16
N SER A 97 5.76 -7.79 -6.44
CA SER A 97 7.11 -8.24 -6.84
C SER A 97 8.18 -7.21 -6.46
N ALA A 98 7.92 -5.93 -6.71
CA ALA A 98 8.85 -4.84 -6.38
C ALA A 98 9.05 -4.71 -4.86
N ILE A 99 7.97 -4.83 -4.08
CA ILE A 99 8.03 -4.79 -2.62
C ILE A 99 8.82 -5.98 -2.08
N LYS A 100 8.55 -7.20 -2.57
CA LYS A 100 9.27 -8.41 -2.15
C LYS A 100 10.76 -8.32 -2.51
N PHE A 101 11.07 -7.89 -3.72
CA PHE A 101 12.45 -7.85 -4.20
C PHE A 101 13.28 -6.81 -3.44
N ASN A 102 12.81 -5.57 -3.37
CA ASN A 102 13.57 -4.49 -2.72
C ASN A 102 13.47 -4.52 -1.20
N GLY A 103 12.42 -5.12 -0.62
CA GLY A 103 12.32 -5.29 0.83
C GLY A 103 13.07 -6.51 1.36
N GLY A 104 13.47 -7.44 0.49
CA GLY A 104 14.26 -8.62 0.84
C GLY A 104 15.76 -8.48 0.56
N GLY A 105 16.17 -7.46 -0.20
CA GLY A 105 17.57 -7.14 -0.50
C GLY A 105 18.05 -5.98 0.34
#